data_AF-A0AAN6GHZ2-F1
#
_entry.id   AF-A0AAN6GHZ2-F1
#
_cell.length_a   1.000
_cell.length_b   1.000
_cell.length_c   1.000
_cell.angle_alpha   90.00
_cell.angle_beta   90.00
_cell.angle_gamma   90.00
#
_symmetry.space_group_name_H-M   'P 1'
#
loop_
_entity.id
_entity.type
_entity.pdbx_description
1 polymer ?
#
loop_
_entity_poly.entity_id
_entity_poly.type
_entity_poly.pdbx_seq_one_letter_code
_entity_poly.pdbx_strand_id
1 'polypeptide(L)'
;MTETAAQLNAMPFDAASPIWADVKPIPQSDTDAPLCPILYSPEYSTAMDLLRALRSSQEHSARALTLTEHLVRLNPSNFTVWDYRAHVLINGTHFTDESARSQALKAELDLLDDMATGSMKNYQIWQQRKRIVVALDDPSRELDFTARILDIDSKNYHTWVYRQWVLCRFGGLPASSTLKGTATAADVALPSSSVPSSHPSSSSTKGNTRSGRTFPELWSGELAYTDQLLEEDVRNNSAWNHRFFVLFASGRAKACEADSDSTDEAGWVRREIG
;
A
#
# COMPACT_ATOMS: atom_id res chain seq x y z
N MET A 1 -6.82 -29.34 -13.45
CA MET A 1 -8.29 -29.37 -13.52
C MET A 1 -8.79 -28.07 -12.93
N THR A 2 -9.63 -27.32 -13.63
CA THR A 2 -10.15 -26.04 -13.12
C THR A 2 -11.25 -26.31 -12.10
N GLU A 3 -11.04 -25.88 -10.86
CA GLU A 3 -12.04 -25.97 -9.78
C GLU A 3 -13.22 -25.05 -10.07
N THR A 4 -14.44 -25.48 -9.73
CA THR A 4 -15.64 -24.65 -9.92
C THR A 4 -15.78 -23.63 -8.79
N ALA A 5 -16.41 -22.47 -9.05
CA ALA A 5 -16.61 -21.42 -8.05
C ALA A 5 -17.35 -21.90 -6.78
N ALA A 6 -18.26 -22.88 -6.93
CA ALA A 6 -18.96 -23.50 -5.80
C ALA A 6 -18.05 -24.37 -4.91
N GLN A 7 -17.00 -24.98 -5.47
CA GLN A 7 -16.02 -25.77 -4.71
C GLN A 7 -15.05 -24.90 -3.92
N LEU A 8 -14.78 -23.68 -4.39
CA LEU A 8 -13.89 -22.73 -3.69
C LEU A 8 -14.55 -22.12 -2.44
N ASN A 9 -15.85 -21.78 -2.51
CA ASN A 9 -16.56 -21.13 -1.39
C ASN A 9 -16.85 -22.02 -0.17
N ALA A 10 -16.69 -23.34 -0.30
CA ALA A 10 -16.88 -24.32 0.78
C ALA A 10 -15.64 -25.18 1.00
N MET A 11 -14.46 -24.68 0.60
CA MET A 11 -13.23 -25.46 0.60
C MET A 11 -12.78 -25.78 2.03
N PRO A 12 -12.66 -27.07 2.41
CA PRO A 12 -12.01 -27.42 3.66
C PRO A 12 -10.49 -27.20 3.52
N PHE A 13 -9.91 -26.41 4.42
CA PHE A 13 -8.46 -26.21 4.52
C PHE A 13 -7.78 -27.33 5.32
N ASP A 14 -8.24 -28.56 5.04
CA ASP A 14 -7.77 -29.81 5.64
C ASP A 14 -7.06 -30.63 4.56
N ALA A 15 -5.81 -31.02 4.82
CA ALA A 15 -5.02 -31.84 3.93
C ALA A 15 -5.65 -33.20 3.60
N ALA A 16 -6.57 -33.71 4.43
CA ALA A 16 -7.32 -34.93 4.13
C ALA A 16 -8.38 -34.75 3.02
N SER A 17 -8.71 -33.52 2.65
CA SER A 17 -9.70 -33.25 1.60
C SER A 17 -9.17 -33.61 0.20
N PRO A 18 -10.03 -34.15 -0.69
CA PRO A 18 -9.64 -34.51 -2.06
C PRO A 18 -9.00 -33.37 -2.87
N ILE A 19 -9.32 -32.11 -2.58
CA ILE A 19 -8.77 -30.95 -3.29
C ILE A 19 -7.28 -30.69 -2.99
N TRP A 20 -6.77 -31.26 -1.89
CA TRP A 20 -5.37 -31.16 -1.47
C TRP A 20 -4.62 -32.48 -1.64
N ALA A 21 -5.23 -33.51 -2.24
CA ALA A 21 -4.67 -34.85 -2.32
C ALA A 21 -3.33 -34.93 -3.08
N ASP A 22 -3.08 -33.98 -3.99
CA ASP A 22 -1.83 -33.84 -4.74
C ASP A 22 -0.75 -33.01 -3.98
N VAL A 23 -1.11 -32.40 -2.86
CA VAL A 23 -0.23 -31.54 -2.06
C VAL A 23 0.20 -32.28 -0.80
N LYS A 24 1.51 -32.46 -0.62
CA LYS A 24 2.08 -32.93 0.65
C LYS A 24 2.29 -31.73 1.58
N PRO A 25 1.56 -31.59 2.70
CA PRO A 25 1.72 -30.47 3.63
C PRO A 25 3.13 -30.41 4.20
N ILE A 26 3.64 -29.20 4.46
CA ILE A 26 4.97 -28.97 5.04
C ILE A 26 4.80 -28.35 6.44
N PRO A 27 5.02 -29.13 7.51
CA PRO A 27 4.92 -28.65 8.90
C PRO A 27 5.83 -27.46 9.19
N GLN A 28 5.52 -26.73 10.26
CA GLN A 28 6.45 -25.73 10.80
C GLN A 28 7.74 -26.42 11.27
N SER A 29 8.88 -25.90 10.83
CA SER A 29 10.19 -26.39 11.26
C SER A 29 10.65 -25.67 12.53
N ASP A 30 10.14 -26.09 13.68
CA ASP A 30 10.65 -25.67 14.99
C ASP A 30 11.79 -26.60 15.44
N THR A 31 12.69 -26.11 16.32
CA THR A 31 13.73 -26.93 16.94
C THR A 31 13.11 -27.89 17.97
N ASP A 32 13.82 -28.96 18.37
CA ASP A 32 13.35 -29.91 19.39
C ASP A 32 13.03 -29.25 20.75
N ALA A 33 13.62 -28.09 21.01
CA ALA A 33 13.37 -27.24 22.17
C ALA A 33 13.11 -25.79 21.70
N PRO A 34 11.89 -25.46 21.24
CA PRO A 34 11.58 -24.10 20.81
C PRO A 34 11.54 -23.16 22.03
N LEU A 35 12.12 -21.97 21.90
CA LEU A 35 12.16 -21.00 22.99
C LEU A 35 10.78 -20.41 23.32
N CYS A 36 9.94 -20.21 22.29
CA CYS A 36 8.61 -19.63 22.40
C CYS A 36 7.63 -20.32 21.43
N PRO A 37 7.29 -21.61 21.64
CA PRO A 37 6.33 -22.30 20.77
C PRO A 37 4.97 -21.64 20.89
N ILE A 38 4.35 -21.34 19.75
CA ILE A 38 2.97 -20.88 19.71
C ILE A 38 2.09 -22.12 19.52
N LEU A 39 1.17 -22.33 20.47
CA LEU A 39 0.17 -23.39 20.38
C LEU A 39 -0.96 -22.94 19.45
N TYR A 40 -0.73 -23.07 18.14
CA TYR A 40 -1.72 -22.72 17.13
C TYR A 40 -2.96 -23.62 17.20
N SER A 41 -4.10 -23.09 16.76
CA SER A 41 -5.26 -23.94 16.51
C SER A 41 -4.93 -24.97 15.41
N PRO A 42 -5.52 -26.18 15.45
CA PRO A 42 -5.33 -27.17 14.39
C PRO A 42 -5.66 -26.61 13.00
N GLU A 43 -6.75 -25.83 12.91
CA GLU A 43 -7.17 -25.14 11.68
C GLU A 43 -6.07 -24.25 11.09
N TYR A 44 -5.49 -23.36 11.90
CA TYR A 44 -4.42 -22.47 11.43
C TYR A 44 -3.15 -23.25 11.08
N SER A 45 -2.79 -24.24 11.89
CA SER A 45 -1.60 -25.07 11.65
C SER A 45 -1.71 -25.83 10.32
N THR A 46 -2.82 -26.52 10.08
CA THR A 46 -3.04 -27.29 8.84
C THR A 46 -3.05 -26.39 7.61
N ALA A 47 -3.73 -25.25 7.67
CA ALA A 47 -3.75 -24.28 6.57
C ALA A 47 -2.35 -23.70 6.28
N MET A 48 -1.55 -23.41 7.32
CA MET A 48 -0.17 -22.96 7.15
C MET A 48 0.74 -24.05 6.56
N ASP A 49 0.52 -25.31 6.89
CA ASP A 49 1.30 -26.43 6.34
C ASP A 49 1.05 -26.59 4.83
N LEU A 50 -0.21 -26.42 4.40
CA LEU A 50 -0.57 -26.34 2.98
C LEU A 50 0.09 -25.13 2.31
N LEU A 51 0.03 -23.95 2.93
CA LEU A 51 0.66 -22.74 2.38
C LEU A 51 2.17 -22.93 2.17
N ARG A 52 2.87 -23.55 3.13
CA ARG A 52 4.31 -23.83 2.98
C ARG A 52 4.57 -24.76 1.79
N ALA A 53 3.72 -25.77 1.56
CA ALA A 53 3.81 -26.66 0.41
C ALA A 53 3.59 -25.93 -0.93
N LEU A 54 2.55 -25.09 -1.03
CA LEU A 54 2.26 -24.32 -2.24
C LEU A 54 3.38 -23.30 -2.54
N ARG A 55 3.93 -22.65 -1.52
CA ARG A 55 5.09 -21.75 -1.67
C ARG A 55 6.34 -22.48 -2.14
N SER A 56 6.60 -23.68 -1.62
CA SER A 56 7.74 -24.50 -2.04
C SER A 56 7.65 -24.95 -3.50
N SER A 57 6.43 -25.15 -4.01
CA SER A 57 6.16 -25.52 -5.40
C SER A 57 5.93 -24.32 -6.33
N GLN A 58 5.94 -23.09 -5.79
CA GLN A 58 5.64 -21.85 -6.52
C GLN A 58 4.28 -21.91 -7.23
N GLU A 59 3.29 -22.56 -6.63
CA GLU A 59 1.97 -22.70 -7.24
C GLU A 59 1.20 -21.37 -7.15
N HIS A 60 0.66 -20.86 -8.26
CA HIS A 60 -0.21 -19.66 -8.26
C HIS A 60 -1.59 -20.00 -8.84
N SER A 61 -2.46 -20.58 -8.02
CA SER A 61 -3.76 -21.15 -8.41
C SER A 61 -4.95 -20.50 -7.69
N ALA A 62 -6.17 -20.82 -8.14
CA ALA A 62 -7.41 -20.38 -7.49
C ALA A 62 -7.56 -20.93 -6.06
N ARG A 63 -7.21 -22.21 -5.82
CA ARG A 63 -7.12 -22.77 -4.47
C ARG A 63 -6.08 -22.08 -3.59
N ALA A 64 -4.93 -21.67 -4.13
CA ALA A 64 -3.93 -20.89 -3.38
C ALA A 64 -4.49 -19.53 -2.96
N LEU A 65 -5.25 -18.87 -3.84
CA LEU A 65 -5.95 -17.62 -3.52
C LEU A 65 -6.97 -17.82 -2.40
N THR A 66 -7.74 -18.90 -2.46
CA THR A 66 -8.76 -19.24 -1.45
C THR A 66 -8.11 -19.53 -0.08
N LEU A 67 -7.02 -20.32 -0.06
CA LEU A 67 -6.26 -20.63 1.14
C LEU A 67 -5.65 -19.38 1.79
N THR A 68 -5.08 -18.49 0.98
CA THR A 68 -4.51 -17.25 1.52
C THR A 68 -5.55 -16.31 2.09
N GLU A 69 -6.78 -16.27 1.53
CA GLU A 69 -7.87 -15.47 2.11
C GLU A 69 -8.21 -15.95 3.52
N HIS A 70 -8.39 -17.27 3.66
CA HIS A 70 -8.65 -17.88 4.95
C HIS A 70 -7.56 -17.56 5.98
N LEU A 71 -6.28 -17.70 5.58
CA LEU A 71 -5.16 -17.42 6.46
C LEU A 71 -5.03 -15.95 6.87
N VAL A 72 -5.32 -14.97 5.99
CA VAL A 72 -5.29 -13.55 6.38
C VAL A 72 -6.46 -13.17 7.28
N ARG A 73 -7.59 -13.88 7.22
CA ARG A 73 -8.68 -13.70 8.18
C ARG A 73 -8.34 -14.27 9.57
N LEU A 74 -7.60 -15.39 9.63
CA LEU A 74 -7.12 -15.97 10.88
C LEU A 74 -5.99 -15.14 11.52
N ASN A 75 -5.06 -14.64 10.72
CA ASN A 75 -3.94 -13.82 11.18
C ASN A 75 -3.62 -12.71 10.16
N PRO A 76 -4.30 -11.55 10.25
CA PRO A 76 -4.10 -10.44 9.32
C PRO A 76 -2.70 -9.83 9.41
N SER A 77 -1.94 -10.10 10.47
CA SER A 77 -0.58 -9.58 10.66
C SER A 77 0.50 -10.45 9.98
N ASN A 78 0.14 -11.59 9.40
CA ASN A 78 1.09 -12.49 8.76
C ASN A 78 1.55 -11.98 7.39
N PHE A 79 2.66 -11.24 7.37
CA PHE A 79 3.25 -10.68 6.16
C PHE A 79 3.50 -11.73 5.06
N THR A 80 3.93 -12.94 5.42
CA THR A 80 4.26 -13.98 4.45
C THR A 80 3.02 -14.44 3.66
N VAL A 81 1.85 -14.49 4.31
CA VAL A 81 0.59 -14.85 3.65
C VAL A 81 0.19 -13.74 2.67
N TRP A 82 0.25 -12.48 3.10
CA TRP A 82 -0.07 -11.33 2.24
C TRP A 82 0.84 -11.22 1.03
N ASP A 83 2.15 -11.42 1.24
CA ASP A 83 3.11 -11.35 0.14
C ASP A 83 2.82 -12.40 -0.94
N TYR A 84 2.59 -13.64 -0.51
CA TYR A 84 2.23 -14.72 -1.41
C TYR A 84 0.86 -14.49 -2.08
N ARG A 85 -0.15 -14.02 -1.34
CA ARG A 85 -1.47 -13.66 -1.88
C ARG A 85 -1.36 -12.65 -3.03
N ALA A 86 -0.56 -11.60 -2.85
CA ALA A 86 -0.31 -10.62 -3.90
C ALA A 86 0.38 -11.21 -5.13
N HIS A 87 1.32 -12.14 -4.95
CA HIS A 87 1.93 -12.86 -6.08
C HIS A 87 0.91 -13.71 -6.84
N VAL A 88 0.01 -14.41 -6.13
CA VAL A 88 -1.07 -15.16 -6.75
C VAL A 88 -1.99 -14.23 -7.56
N LEU A 89 -2.39 -13.08 -7.02
CA LEU A 89 -3.27 -12.12 -7.69
C LEU A 89 -2.63 -11.40 -8.89
N ILE A 90 -1.38 -10.97 -8.76
CA ILE A 90 -0.73 -10.12 -9.77
C ILE A 90 -0.05 -10.97 -10.86
N ASN A 91 0.63 -12.04 -10.45
CA ASN A 91 1.46 -12.86 -11.34
C ASN A 91 0.83 -14.23 -11.67
N GLY A 92 -0.34 -14.55 -11.09
CA GLY A 92 -1.01 -15.82 -11.32
C GLY A 92 -1.43 -16.01 -12.77
N THR A 93 -1.15 -17.20 -13.32
CA THR A 93 -1.54 -17.61 -14.67
C THR A 93 -2.90 -18.30 -14.72
N HIS A 94 -3.58 -18.42 -13.58
CA HIS A 94 -4.88 -19.08 -13.45
C HIS A 94 -6.06 -18.21 -13.91
N PHE A 95 -5.85 -16.92 -14.16
CA PHE A 95 -6.86 -16.04 -14.75
C PHE A 95 -7.02 -16.32 -16.24
N THR A 96 -8.26 -16.33 -16.73
CA THR A 96 -8.55 -16.56 -18.16
C THR A 96 -8.02 -15.46 -19.05
N ASP A 97 -8.07 -14.22 -18.56
CA ASP A 97 -7.65 -13.01 -19.26
C ASP A 97 -7.43 -11.85 -18.27
N GLU A 98 -7.03 -10.68 -18.79
CA GLU A 98 -6.79 -9.48 -17.99
C GLU A 98 -8.06 -8.94 -17.31
N SER A 99 -9.25 -9.17 -17.90
CA SER A 99 -10.52 -8.73 -17.30
C SER A 99 -10.84 -9.56 -16.07
N ALA A 100 -10.67 -10.88 -16.14
CA ALA A 100 -10.83 -11.77 -14.99
C ALA A 100 -9.88 -11.42 -13.85
N ARG A 101 -8.60 -11.13 -14.17
CA ARG A 101 -7.63 -10.65 -13.18
C ARG A 101 -8.03 -9.30 -12.58
N SER A 102 -8.43 -8.34 -13.41
CA SER A 102 -8.89 -7.03 -12.95
C SER A 102 -10.12 -7.13 -12.04
N GLN A 103 -11.04 -8.05 -12.31
CA GLN A 103 -12.19 -8.32 -11.45
C GLN A 103 -11.76 -8.92 -10.10
N ALA A 104 -10.81 -9.86 -10.10
CA ALA A 104 -10.27 -10.42 -8.86
C ALA A 104 -9.51 -9.36 -8.02
N LEU A 105 -8.76 -8.47 -8.65
CA LEU A 105 -8.11 -7.33 -7.97
C LEU A 105 -9.15 -6.35 -7.38
N LYS A 106 -10.27 -6.11 -8.06
CA LYS A 106 -11.37 -5.30 -7.52
C LYS A 106 -12.07 -5.98 -6.34
N ALA A 107 -12.33 -7.28 -6.43
CA ALA A 107 -12.86 -8.06 -5.32
C ALA A 107 -11.90 -8.08 -4.12
N GLU A 108 -10.58 -8.07 -4.35
CA GLU A 108 -9.58 -7.92 -3.30
C GLU A 108 -9.67 -6.54 -2.61
N LEU A 109 -9.97 -5.45 -3.34
CA LEU A 109 -10.23 -4.16 -2.70
C LEU A 109 -11.46 -4.22 -1.80
N ASP A 110 -12.52 -4.93 -2.22
CA ASP A 110 -13.72 -5.10 -1.40
C ASP A 110 -13.44 -5.94 -0.12
N LEU A 111 -12.59 -6.97 -0.22
CA LEU A 111 -12.06 -7.68 0.96
C LEU A 111 -11.29 -6.75 1.89
N LEU A 112 -10.43 -5.89 1.34
CA LEU A 112 -9.62 -4.97 2.14
C LEU A 112 -10.46 -3.84 2.76
N ASP A 113 -11.56 -3.42 2.12
CA ASP A 113 -12.55 -2.51 2.70
C ASP A 113 -13.13 -3.12 3.99
N ASP A 114 -13.60 -4.38 3.94
CA ASP A 114 -14.11 -5.13 5.09
C ASP A 114 -13.05 -5.23 6.20
N MET A 115 -11.85 -5.71 5.87
CA MET A 115 -10.78 -5.90 6.85
C MET A 115 -10.26 -4.59 7.46
N ALA A 116 -10.26 -3.47 6.71
CA ALA A 116 -9.80 -2.18 7.23
C ALA A 116 -10.68 -1.66 8.36
N THR A 117 -11.99 -1.94 8.35
CA THR A 117 -12.90 -1.53 9.43
C THR A 117 -12.64 -2.29 10.73
N GLY A 118 -12.33 -3.59 10.65
CA GLY A 118 -12.05 -4.44 11.81
C GLY A 118 -10.59 -4.42 12.27
N SER A 119 -9.64 -4.00 11.43
CA SER A 119 -8.20 -4.09 11.69
C SER A 119 -7.41 -2.88 11.15
N MET A 120 -7.94 -1.68 11.34
CA MET A 120 -7.43 -0.42 10.77
C MET A 120 -5.97 -0.08 11.10
N LYS A 121 -5.41 -0.65 12.19
CA LYS A 121 -4.01 -0.46 12.61
C LYS A 121 -3.06 -1.55 12.10
N ASN A 122 -3.53 -2.41 11.22
CA ASN A 122 -2.73 -3.47 10.62
C ASN A 122 -1.97 -2.94 9.39
N TYR A 123 -0.63 -2.98 9.44
CA TYR A 123 0.21 -2.51 8.34
C TYR A 123 -0.01 -3.27 7.03
N GLN A 124 -0.26 -4.57 7.11
CA GLN A 124 -0.32 -5.45 5.95
C GLN A 124 -1.53 -5.14 5.07
N ILE A 125 -2.68 -4.80 5.66
CA ILE A 125 -3.89 -4.39 4.91
C ILE A 125 -3.59 -3.18 4.02
N TRP A 126 -2.98 -2.13 4.58
CA TRP A 126 -2.64 -0.92 3.83
C TRP A 126 -1.59 -1.17 2.75
N GLN A 127 -0.59 -2.02 3.04
CA GLN A 127 0.44 -2.38 2.05
C GLN A 127 -0.14 -3.23 0.91
N GLN A 128 -1.03 -4.18 1.23
CA GLN A 128 -1.73 -4.96 0.22
C GLN A 128 -2.57 -4.04 -0.66
N ARG A 129 -3.34 -3.13 -0.07
CA ARG A 129 -4.16 -2.17 -0.81
C ARG A 129 -3.33 -1.36 -1.81
N LYS A 130 -2.16 -0.85 -1.39
CA LYS A 130 -1.22 -0.16 -2.30
C LYS A 130 -0.81 -1.03 -3.49
N ARG A 131 -0.46 -2.30 -3.27
CA ARG A 131 -0.07 -3.23 -4.34
C ARG A 131 -1.21 -3.44 -5.35
N ILE A 132 -2.44 -3.62 -4.85
CA ILE A 132 -3.62 -3.87 -5.67
C ILE A 132 -4.00 -2.64 -6.49
N VAL A 133 -4.03 -1.46 -5.87
CA VAL A 133 -4.33 -0.20 -6.58
C VAL A 133 -3.27 0.10 -7.64
N VAL A 134 -1.98 -0.16 -7.36
CA VAL A 134 -0.91 -0.03 -8.37
C VAL A 134 -1.08 -1.04 -9.51
N ALA A 135 -1.50 -2.27 -9.23
CA ALA A 135 -1.73 -3.28 -10.25
C ALA A 135 -2.94 -2.94 -11.15
N LEU A 136 -4.00 -2.37 -10.56
CA LEU A 136 -5.17 -1.87 -11.29
C LEU A 136 -4.88 -0.57 -12.06
N ASP A 137 -3.91 0.22 -11.60
CA ASP A 137 -3.62 1.57 -12.07
C ASP A 137 -4.88 2.46 -12.06
N ASP A 138 -5.72 2.30 -11.04
CA ASP A 138 -7.04 2.92 -10.90
C ASP A 138 -7.24 3.42 -9.45
N PRO A 139 -7.05 4.71 -9.17
CA PRO A 139 -7.22 5.29 -7.84
C PRO A 139 -8.65 5.79 -7.56
N SER A 140 -9.61 5.55 -8.46
CA SER A 140 -10.93 6.22 -8.46
C SER A 140 -11.73 6.06 -7.16
N ARG A 141 -11.51 4.98 -6.41
CA ARG A 141 -12.24 4.63 -5.19
C ARG A 141 -11.57 5.13 -3.90
N GLU A 142 -10.32 5.59 -4.00
CA GLU A 142 -9.40 5.58 -2.86
C GLU A 142 -9.54 6.80 -1.95
N LEU A 143 -9.89 7.97 -2.50
CA LEU A 143 -10.18 9.15 -1.69
C LEU A 143 -11.51 8.98 -0.93
N ASP A 144 -12.53 8.38 -1.55
CA ASP A 144 -13.79 8.06 -0.88
C ASP A 144 -13.60 6.99 0.20
N PHE A 145 -12.81 5.96 -0.09
CA PHE A 145 -12.46 4.92 0.89
C PHE A 145 -11.77 5.53 2.11
N THR A 146 -10.72 6.33 1.91
CA THR A 146 -10.01 6.95 3.03
C THR A 146 -10.89 7.91 3.82
N ALA A 147 -11.80 8.65 3.17
CA ALA A 147 -12.76 9.50 3.87
C ALA A 147 -13.66 8.67 4.82
N ARG A 148 -14.25 7.56 4.33
CA ARG A 148 -15.06 6.66 5.18
C ARG A 148 -14.31 6.10 6.37
N ILE A 149 -13.02 5.78 6.20
CA ILE A 149 -12.19 5.28 7.30
C ILE A 149 -11.87 6.40 8.31
N LEU A 150 -11.63 7.62 7.83
CA LEU A 150 -11.42 8.80 8.69
C LEU A 150 -12.70 9.24 9.42
N ASP A 151 -13.89 8.94 8.89
CA ASP A 151 -15.15 9.15 9.62
C ASP A 151 -15.24 8.25 10.88
N ILE A 152 -14.56 7.09 10.87
CA ILE A 152 -14.47 6.17 12.02
C ILE A 152 -13.37 6.61 12.99
N ASP A 153 -12.19 6.98 12.47
CA ASP A 153 -11.05 7.48 13.25
C ASP A 153 -10.32 8.57 12.47
N SER A 154 -10.70 9.83 12.72
CA SER A 154 -10.19 11.00 12.02
C SER A 154 -8.70 11.27 12.25
N LYS A 155 -8.08 10.53 13.18
CA LYS A 155 -6.66 10.65 13.55
C LYS A 155 -5.86 9.40 13.15
N ASN A 156 -6.45 8.47 12.40
CA ASN A 156 -5.78 7.25 11.98
C ASN A 156 -4.57 7.54 11.08
N TYR A 157 -3.37 7.29 11.60
CA TYR A 157 -2.12 7.58 10.89
C TYR A 157 -1.97 6.81 9.59
N HIS A 158 -2.34 5.53 9.55
CA HIS A 158 -2.22 4.71 8.35
C HIS A 158 -3.08 5.24 7.20
N THR A 159 -4.28 5.69 7.52
CA THR A 159 -5.24 6.23 6.56
C THR A 159 -4.74 7.54 5.96
N TRP A 160 -4.23 8.46 6.78
CA TRP A 160 -3.63 9.70 6.29
C TRP A 160 -2.40 9.45 5.41
N VAL A 161 -1.47 8.59 5.85
CA VAL A 161 -0.29 8.23 5.05
C VAL A 161 -0.69 7.53 3.74
N TYR A 162 -1.74 6.73 3.76
CA TYR A 162 -2.28 6.11 2.56
C TYR A 162 -2.90 7.15 1.62
N ARG A 163 -3.73 8.07 2.11
CA ARG A 163 -4.33 9.16 1.33
C ARG A 163 -3.26 10.02 0.65
N GLN A 164 -2.23 10.44 1.39
CA GLN A 164 -1.10 11.18 0.83
C GLN A 164 -0.34 10.38 -0.22
N TRP A 165 -0.14 9.08 0.00
CA TRP A 165 0.48 8.20 -1.00
C TRP A 165 -0.34 8.13 -2.29
N VAL A 166 -1.68 8.04 -2.21
CA VAL A 166 -2.56 8.05 -3.40
C VAL A 166 -2.37 9.35 -4.18
N LEU A 167 -2.41 10.50 -3.50
CA LEU A 167 -2.21 11.82 -4.11
C LEU A 167 -0.84 11.93 -4.79
N CYS A 168 0.24 11.52 -4.13
CA CYS A 168 1.58 11.55 -4.72
C CYS A 168 1.72 10.58 -5.91
N ARG A 169 1.25 9.34 -5.75
CA ARG A 169 1.47 8.26 -6.73
C ARG A 169 0.66 8.44 -7.99
N PHE A 170 -0.58 8.90 -7.84
CA PHE A 170 -1.55 9.01 -8.93
C PHE A 170 -1.86 10.47 -9.28
N GLY A 171 -1.98 11.38 -8.32
CA GLY A 171 -2.17 12.81 -8.61
C GLY A 171 -0.94 13.49 -9.22
N GLY A 172 0.23 12.84 -9.10
CA GLY A 172 1.51 13.38 -9.53
C GLY A 172 2.05 14.39 -8.52
N LEU A 173 3.36 14.33 -8.28
CA LEU A 173 4.05 15.44 -7.64
C LEU A 173 4.24 16.55 -8.68
N PRO A 174 4.03 17.83 -8.33
CA PRO A 174 4.40 18.93 -9.19
C PRO A 174 5.87 18.74 -9.53
N ALA A 175 6.19 18.79 -10.83
CA ALA A 175 7.58 18.78 -11.26
C ALA A 175 8.32 19.80 -10.42
N SER A 176 9.38 19.37 -9.73
CA SER A 176 10.27 20.29 -9.05
C SER A 176 10.67 21.33 -10.09
N SER A 177 10.08 22.53 -9.99
CA SER A 177 10.53 23.67 -10.74
C SER A 177 12.01 23.74 -10.42
N THR A 178 12.84 23.55 -11.44
CA THR A 178 14.28 23.73 -11.37
C THR A 178 14.56 24.86 -10.40
N LEU A 179 15.24 24.55 -9.28
CA LEU A 179 15.82 25.57 -8.42
C LEU A 179 16.84 26.31 -9.29
N LYS A 180 16.38 27.29 -10.08
CA LYS A 180 17.21 28.35 -10.64
C LYS A 180 17.43 29.32 -9.49
N GLY A 181 18.38 28.97 -8.64
CA GLY A 181 18.81 29.76 -7.49
C GLY A 181 20.29 29.54 -7.31
N THR A 182 21.06 30.49 -7.80
CA THR A 182 22.51 30.59 -7.81
C THR A 182 23.16 30.34 -6.45
N ALA A 183 24.04 29.34 -6.39
CA ALA A 183 25.21 29.37 -5.54
C ALA A 183 26.33 28.66 -6.29
N THR A 184 27.29 29.44 -6.79
CA THR A 184 28.54 28.91 -7.34
C THR A 184 29.22 28.10 -6.25
N ALA A 185 29.57 26.85 -6.57
CA ALA A 185 30.46 26.03 -5.75
C ALA A 185 31.88 26.58 -5.84
N ALA A 186 32.12 27.66 -5.11
CA ALA A 186 33.44 28.08 -4.64
C ALA A 186 33.30 28.25 -3.13
N ASP A 187 34.30 27.78 -2.38
CA ASP A 187 34.45 27.95 -0.93
C ASP A 187 33.71 26.98 -0.02
N VAL A 188 34.01 25.67 -0.13
CA VAL A 188 34.38 24.86 1.04
C VAL A 188 35.38 23.78 0.60
N ALA A 189 36.67 24.08 0.68
CA ALA A 189 37.73 23.07 0.66
C ALA A 189 38.06 22.67 2.10
N LEU A 190 38.16 21.37 2.39
CA LEU A 190 38.91 20.75 3.51
C LEU A 190 38.93 19.22 3.30
N PRO A 191 39.90 18.46 3.84
CA PRO A 191 40.98 17.91 3.05
C PRO A 191 40.88 16.38 2.83
N SER A 192 41.70 15.92 1.89
CA SER A 192 41.82 14.54 1.44
C SER A 192 42.23 13.57 2.54
N SER A 193 41.56 12.42 2.63
CA SER A 193 42.19 11.20 3.11
C SER A 193 41.96 10.08 2.11
N SER A 194 43.08 9.51 1.69
CA SER A 194 43.28 8.53 0.64
C SER A 194 42.90 7.13 1.10
N VAL A 195 42.00 6.48 0.36
CA VAL A 195 41.93 5.00 0.31
C VAL A 195 41.67 4.59 -1.15
N PRO A 196 42.53 3.77 -1.79
CA PRO A 196 42.30 3.32 -3.15
C PRO A 196 41.45 2.04 -3.13
N SER A 197 40.32 2.04 -3.84
CA SER A 197 39.64 0.82 -4.24
C SER A 197 39.30 0.89 -5.72
N SER A 198 40.00 0.06 -6.47
CA SER A 198 39.84 -0.21 -7.89
C SER A 198 38.57 -1.01 -8.14
N HIS A 199 37.65 -0.53 -8.97
CA HIS A 199 36.90 -1.32 -9.97
C HIS A 199 36.12 -0.44 -10.96
N PRO A 200 35.82 -0.95 -12.16
CA PRO A 200 35.70 -0.15 -13.37
C PRO A 200 34.31 0.44 -13.58
N SER A 201 34.32 1.60 -14.23
CA SER A 201 33.18 2.32 -14.78
C SER A 201 32.28 1.41 -15.62
N SER A 202 30.98 1.34 -15.30
CA SER A 202 29.97 0.92 -16.27
C SER A 202 28.67 1.72 -16.11
N SER A 203 28.27 2.31 -17.24
CA SER A 203 26.91 2.57 -17.71
C SER A 203 25.91 3.24 -16.77
N SER A 204 25.73 4.55 -17.00
CA SER A 204 24.45 5.23 -17.24
C SER A 204 23.19 4.52 -16.68
N THR A 205 22.84 4.84 -15.44
CA THR A 205 21.54 4.48 -14.87
C THR A 205 20.46 5.33 -15.53
N LYS A 206 19.83 4.82 -16.59
CA LYS A 206 18.53 5.34 -17.04
C LYS A 206 17.53 5.12 -15.90
N GLY A 207 17.00 6.21 -15.36
CA GLY A 207 15.92 6.18 -14.38
C GLY A 207 14.76 5.32 -14.89
N ASN A 208 14.44 4.27 -14.15
CA ASN A 208 13.32 3.39 -14.45
C ASN A 208 12.03 4.04 -13.94
N THR A 209 11.50 5.02 -14.67
CA THR A 209 10.15 5.53 -14.46
C THR A 209 9.16 4.62 -15.19
N ARG A 210 8.56 3.65 -14.49
CA ARG A 210 7.29 3.07 -14.96
C ARG A 210 6.24 4.17 -14.93
N SER A 211 5.99 4.78 -16.09
CA SER A 211 4.98 5.81 -16.32
C SER A 211 3.57 5.22 -16.14
N GLY A 212 3.10 5.13 -14.90
CA GLY A 212 1.67 4.89 -14.62
C GLY A 212 0.83 6.11 -15.01
N ARG A 213 -0.49 5.93 -15.15
CA ARG A 213 -1.39 7.07 -15.41
C ARG A 213 -1.38 8.04 -14.23
N THR A 214 -1.49 9.32 -14.55
CA THR A 214 -1.64 10.41 -13.56
C THR A 214 -3.04 11.01 -13.63
N PHE A 215 -3.58 11.38 -12.48
CA PHE A 215 -4.93 11.86 -12.22
C PHE A 215 -4.86 13.16 -11.39
N PRO A 216 -4.38 14.29 -11.96
CA PRO A 216 -4.15 15.53 -11.21
C PRO A 216 -5.40 16.07 -10.49
N GLU A 217 -6.58 15.73 -10.98
CA GLU A 217 -7.87 16.04 -10.38
C GLU A 217 -8.03 15.51 -8.95
N LEU A 218 -7.28 14.48 -8.55
CA LEU A 218 -7.28 13.95 -7.18
C LEU A 218 -6.90 14.99 -6.12
N TRP A 219 -6.13 16.02 -6.49
CA TRP A 219 -5.79 17.12 -5.59
C TRP A 219 -6.94 18.12 -5.40
N SER A 220 -7.98 18.05 -6.23
CA SER A 220 -9.16 18.91 -6.14
C SER A 220 -10.01 18.51 -4.94
N GLY A 221 -10.50 19.49 -4.19
CA GLY A 221 -11.32 19.23 -3.00
C GLY A 221 -10.53 18.89 -1.73
N GLU A 222 -9.24 18.57 -1.80
CA GLU A 222 -8.46 18.20 -0.59
C GLU A 222 -8.38 19.32 0.47
N LEU A 223 -8.31 20.60 0.04
CA LEU A 223 -8.34 21.72 0.99
C LEU A 223 -9.71 21.84 1.68
N ALA A 224 -10.79 21.85 0.88
CA ALA A 224 -12.16 21.88 1.40
C ALA A 224 -12.45 20.69 2.33
N TYR A 225 -11.90 19.51 2.03
CA TYR A 225 -12.00 18.34 2.89
C TYR A 225 -11.30 18.58 4.24
N THR A 226 -10.10 19.18 4.25
CA THR A 226 -9.45 19.57 5.50
C THR A 226 -10.19 20.68 6.24
N ASP A 227 -10.80 21.63 5.54
CA ASP A 227 -11.62 22.69 6.15
C ASP A 227 -12.78 22.08 6.94
N GLN A 228 -13.53 21.16 6.33
CA GLN A 228 -14.62 20.46 7.00
C GLN A 228 -14.16 19.76 8.29
N LEU A 229 -13.05 19.01 8.22
CA LEU A 229 -12.54 18.29 9.41
C LEU A 229 -12.05 19.24 10.52
N LEU A 230 -11.58 20.43 10.16
CA LEU A 230 -11.09 21.44 11.10
C LEU A 230 -12.23 22.31 11.67
N GLU A 231 -13.31 22.49 10.92
CA GLU A 231 -14.56 23.06 11.44
C GLU A 231 -15.16 22.15 12.52
N GLU A 232 -15.07 20.83 12.34
CA GLU A 232 -15.51 19.83 13.32
C GLU A 232 -14.57 19.71 14.54
N ASP A 233 -13.25 19.61 14.31
CA ASP A 233 -12.22 19.56 15.37
C ASP A 233 -10.98 20.38 14.97
N VAL A 234 -10.95 21.65 15.38
CA VAL A 234 -9.81 22.56 15.15
C VAL A 234 -8.50 22.05 15.77
N ARG A 235 -8.55 21.13 16.74
CA ARG A 235 -7.37 20.51 17.37
C ARG A 235 -6.94 19.21 16.68
N ASN A 236 -7.55 18.87 15.54
CA ASN A 236 -7.15 17.71 14.76
C ASN A 236 -5.81 17.95 14.06
N ASN A 237 -4.72 17.59 14.75
CA ASN A 237 -3.36 17.71 14.22
C ASN A 237 -3.16 16.93 12.91
N SER A 238 -3.88 15.82 12.70
CA SER A 238 -3.75 15.03 11.47
C SER A 238 -4.36 15.77 10.28
N ALA A 239 -5.49 16.45 10.46
CA ALA A 239 -6.10 17.30 9.44
C ALA A 239 -5.21 18.52 9.12
N TRP A 240 -4.65 19.19 10.14
CA TRP A 240 -3.68 20.27 9.94
C TRP A 240 -2.43 19.80 9.18
N ASN A 241 -1.86 18.65 9.55
CA ASN A 241 -0.71 18.08 8.86
C ASN A 241 -1.04 17.74 7.39
N HIS A 242 -2.24 17.22 7.12
CA HIS A 242 -2.67 16.96 5.76
C HIS A 242 -2.88 18.25 4.96
N ARG A 243 -3.47 19.29 5.56
CA ARG A 243 -3.61 20.61 4.94
C ARG A 243 -2.26 21.20 4.54
N PHE A 244 -1.29 21.14 5.46
CA PHE A 244 0.10 21.52 5.17
C PHE A 244 0.63 20.72 3.97
N PHE A 245 0.54 19.38 4.03
CA PHE A 245 0.97 18.53 2.92
C PHE A 245 0.33 18.95 1.59
N VAL A 246 -0.99 19.17 1.53
CA VAL A 246 -1.69 19.54 0.30
C VAL A 246 -1.19 20.87 -0.26
N LEU A 247 -1.02 21.90 0.58
CA LEU A 247 -0.55 23.22 0.15
C LEU A 247 0.85 23.15 -0.49
N PHE A 248 1.77 22.44 0.13
CA PHE A 248 3.17 22.40 -0.31
C PHE A 248 3.44 21.32 -1.36
N ALA A 249 2.77 20.17 -1.27
CA ALA A 249 2.97 19.05 -2.18
C ALA A 249 2.20 19.18 -3.50
N SER A 250 1.08 19.92 -3.56
CA SER A 250 0.37 20.15 -4.83
C SER A 250 0.95 21.29 -5.68
N GLY A 251 1.93 22.04 -5.15
CA GLY A 251 2.46 23.25 -5.79
C GLY A 251 1.54 24.47 -5.66
N ARG A 252 0.36 24.33 -5.02
CA ARG A 252 -0.59 25.44 -4.78
C ARG A 252 -0.02 26.57 -3.93
N ALA A 253 0.91 26.27 -3.02
CA ALA A 253 1.61 27.31 -2.26
C ALA A 253 2.27 28.37 -3.16
N LYS A 254 2.76 27.99 -4.36
CA LYS A 254 3.34 28.94 -5.32
C LYS A 254 2.29 29.73 -6.11
N ALA A 255 1.11 29.15 -6.35
CA ALA A 255 0.05 29.81 -7.10
C ALA A 255 -0.62 30.92 -6.27
N CYS A 256 -0.78 30.72 -4.95
CA CYS A 256 -1.30 31.73 -4.04
C CYS A 256 -0.39 32.98 -3.90
N GLU A 257 0.88 32.93 -4.30
CA GLU A 257 1.76 34.11 -4.36
C GLU A 257 1.45 35.01 -5.56
N ALA A 258 0.87 34.46 -6.63
CA ALA A 258 0.55 35.20 -7.85
C ALA A 258 -0.85 35.85 -7.82
N ASP A 259 -1.79 35.28 -7.06
CA ASP A 259 -3.13 35.84 -6.83
C ASP A 259 -3.15 36.62 -5.52
N SER A 260 -2.68 37.87 -5.55
CA SER A 260 -2.66 38.77 -4.38
C SER A 260 -4.03 39.36 -4.02
N ASP A 261 -5.14 38.78 -4.47
CA ASP A 261 -6.49 39.37 -4.31
C ASP A 261 -7.60 38.39 -3.92
N SER A 262 -7.27 37.18 -3.44
CA SER A 262 -8.26 36.28 -2.84
C SER A 262 -7.79 35.74 -1.49
N THR A 263 -8.71 35.75 -0.54
CA THR A 263 -8.60 35.37 0.88
C THR A 263 -7.33 34.63 1.32
N ASP A 264 -6.55 35.32 2.15
CA ASP A 264 -5.24 35.03 2.74
C ASP A 264 -5.17 33.74 3.61
N GLU A 265 -5.46 32.57 3.03
CA GLU A 265 -5.31 31.28 3.74
C GLU A 265 -3.83 30.95 4.02
N ALA A 266 -2.93 31.34 3.12
CA ALA A 266 -1.48 31.16 3.29
C ALA A 266 -0.84 32.14 4.29
N GLY A 267 -1.51 33.26 4.61
CA GLY A 267 -1.02 34.21 5.60
C GLY A 267 -1.34 33.84 7.04
N TRP A 268 -2.37 33.04 7.30
CA TRP A 268 -2.61 32.51 8.65
C TRP A 268 -1.50 31.53 9.08
N VAL A 269 -1.12 30.59 8.20
CA VAL A 269 -0.02 29.64 8.47
C VAL A 269 1.31 30.35 8.75
N ARG A 270 1.58 31.48 8.07
CA ARG A 270 2.77 32.32 8.29
C ARG A 270 2.77 33.11 9.60
N ARG A 271 1.60 33.40 10.19
CA ARG A 271 1.51 34.18 11.43
C ARG A 271 1.71 33.35 12.69
N GLU A 272 1.45 32.04 12.65
CA GLU A 272 1.63 31.14 13.82
C GLU A 272 2.93 30.35 13.80
N ILE A 273 3.51 30.08 12.62
CA ILE A 273 4.78 29.36 12.49
C ILE A 273 5.87 30.37 12.11
N GLY A 274 6.38 31.08 13.11
CA GLY A 274 7.51 32.00 12.99
C GLY A 274 8.82 31.29 12.63
#